data_AF-A0A6I4QH43-F1
#
_entry.id   AF-A0A6I4QH43-F1
#
_cell.length_a   1.000
_cell.length_b   1.000
_cell.length_c   1.000
_cell.angle_alpha   90.00
_cell.angle_beta   90.00
_cell.angle_gamma   90.00
#
_symmetry.space_group_name_H-M   'P 1'
#
loop_
_entity.id
_entity.type
_entity.pdbx_description
1 polymer ?
#
loop_
_entity_poly.entity_id
_entity_poly.type
_entity_poly.pdbx_seq_one_letter_code
_entity_poly.pdbx_strand_id
1 'polypeptide(L)'
;MQSTGKIVQGGGGQTFISINGVNDFKGAAAKGSVYVEFDVPTRSLIKGGKEGWYKMLGPDAKPSQKHLLNKQGGTLTPNVSNIKVVDKK
;
A
#
# COMPACT_ATOMS: atom_id res chain seq x y z
N MET A 1 8.44 7.10 4.00
CA MET A 1 7.04 7.49 3.71
C MET A 1 6.75 8.91 4.20
N GLN A 2 6.86 9.21 5.51
CA GLN A 2 6.56 10.55 6.05
C GLN A 2 7.42 11.68 5.43
N SER A 3 8.72 11.48 5.29
CA SER A 3 9.62 12.47 4.68
C SER A 3 9.46 12.60 3.16
N THR A 4 9.06 11.53 2.49
CA THR A 4 9.06 11.46 1.02
C THR A 4 7.69 11.70 0.40
N GLY A 5 6.60 11.59 1.17
CA GLY A 5 5.23 11.60 0.64
C GLY A 5 4.97 10.48 -0.37
N LYS A 6 5.78 9.43 -0.38
CA LYS A 6 5.68 8.30 -1.32
C LYS A 6 5.59 6.98 -0.59
N ILE A 7 4.79 6.07 -1.12
CA ILE A 7 4.71 4.71 -0.61
C ILE A 7 6.07 4.01 -0.74
N VAL A 8 6.42 3.21 0.27
CA VAL A 8 7.62 2.38 0.27
C VAL A 8 7.27 1.02 -0.33
N GLN A 9 8.10 0.56 -1.27
CA GLN A 9 7.91 -0.73 -1.93
C GLN A 9 8.20 -1.89 -0.96
N GLY A 10 7.30 -2.86 -0.89
CA GLY A 10 7.50 -4.14 -0.19
C GLY A 10 8.08 -5.25 -1.08
N GLY A 11 8.14 -6.47 -0.55
CA GLY A 11 8.66 -7.63 -1.27
C GLY A 11 7.93 -7.91 -2.58
N GLY A 12 8.68 -8.31 -3.62
CA GLY A 12 8.13 -8.61 -4.94
C GLY A 12 7.46 -7.41 -5.64
N GLY A 13 7.89 -6.19 -5.30
CA GLY A 13 7.38 -4.95 -5.88
C GLY A 13 6.00 -4.55 -5.41
N GLN A 14 5.51 -5.11 -4.30
CA GLN A 14 4.14 -4.97 -3.84
C GLN A 14 4.09 -4.48 -2.40
N THR A 15 3.21 -3.52 -2.16
CA THR A 15 2.89 -3.04 -0.81
C THR A 15 1.42 -3.26 -0.56
N PHE A 16 1.11 -4.19 0.35
CA PHE A 16 -0.27 -4.52 0.71
C PHE A 16 -0.81 -3.49 1.70
N ILE A 17 -2.06 -3.10 1.49
CA ILE A 17 -2.82 -2.21 2.36
C ILE A 17 -4.21 -2.79 2.61
N SER A 18 -4.85 -2.34 3.69
CA SER A 18 -6.24 -2.66 3.99
C SER A 18 -6.99 -1.39 4.35
N ILE A 19 -8.26 -1.33 3.94
CA ILE A 19 -9.22 -0.31 4.40
C ILE A 19 -10.03 -0.76 5.63
N ASN A 20 -9.76 -1.96 6.16
CA ASN A 20 -10.47 -2.53 7.32
C ASN A 20 -9.84 -2.13 8.67
N GLY A 21 -8.80 -1.28 8.64
CA GLY A 21 -8.11 -0.78 9.84
C GLY A 21 -6.95 -1.65 10.31
N VAL A 22 -6.35 -1.24 11.43
CA VAL A 22 -5.06 -1.74 11.91
C VAL A 22 -5.02 -3.24 12.24
N ASN A 23 -6.16 -3.81 12.66
CA ASN A 23 -6.23 -5.20 13.12
C ASN A 23 -5.81 -6.21 12.04
N ASP A 24 -5.98 -5.88 10.76
CA ASP A 24 -5.56 -6.70 9.62
C ASP A 24 -4.05 -6.97 9.57
N PHE A 25 -3.24 -6.13 10.22
CA PHE A 25 -1.77 -6.23 10.23
C PHE A 25 -1.18 -6.62 11.59
N LYS A 26 -1.96 -6.60 12.67
CA LYS A 26 -1.45 -6.85 14.03
C LYS A 26 -0.82 -8.23 14.20
N GLY A 27 -1.35 -9.25 13.53
CA GLY A 27 -0.79 -10.60 13.58
C GLY A 27 0.58 -10.72 12.91
N ALA A 28 0.76 -10.09 11.74
CA ALA A 28 1.93 -10.29 10.88
C ALA A 28 3.08 -9.30 11.15
N ALA A 29 2.80 -8.12 11.71
CA ALA A 29 3.81 -7.09 11.92
C ALA A 29 4.84 -7.48 13.02
N ALA A 30 6.10 -7.12 12.82
CA ALA A 30 7.13 -7.28 13.85
C ALA A 30 6.93 -6.29 15.02
N LYS A 31 7.49 -6.57 16.19
CA LYS A 31 7.54 -5.61 17.31
C LYS A 31 8.30 -4.35 16.87
N GLY A 32 7.85 -3.18 17.33
CA GLY A 32 8.36 -1.87 16.92
C GLY A 32 7.75 -1.32 15.63
N SER A 33 6.81 -2.04 15.01
CA SER A 33 6.12 -1.55 13.81
C SER A 33 5.18 -0.40 14.14
N VAL A 34 5.10 0.58 13.25
CA VAL A 34 4.18 1.72 13.34
C VAL A 34 3.06 1.52 12.33
N TYR A 35 1.82 1.70 12.76
CA TYR A 35 0.66 1.63 11.90
C TYR A 35 0.24 3.02 11.48
N VAL A 36 -0.03 3.17 10.19
CA VAL A 36 -0.38 4.46 9.59
C VAL A 36 -1.59 4.32 8.69
N GLU A 37 -2.44 5.34 8.74
CA GLU A 37 -3.47 5.59 7.73
C GLU A 37 -3.01 6.75 6.85
N PHE A 38 -3.37 6.70 5.57
CA PHE A 38 -2.99 7.72 4.59
C PHE A 38 -3.93 7.66 3.39
N ASP A 39 -3.99 8.77 2.67
CA ASP A 39 -4.75 8.87 1.43
C ASP A 39 -3.88 8.55 0.22
N VAL A 40 -4.50 7.92 -0.79
CA VAL A 40 -3.85 7.54 -2.04
C VAL A 40 -4.88 7.52 -3.18
N PRO A 41 -4.50 7.82 -4.43
CA PRO A 41 -5.41 7.70 -5.56
C PRO A 41 -5.92 6.26 -5.72
N THR A 42 -7.25 6.09 -5.76
CA THR A 42 -7.91 4.79 -5.92
C THR A 42 -7.51 4.07 -7.21
N ARG A 43 -7.27 4.83 -8.30
CA ARG A 43 -6.73 4.31 -9.56
C ARG A 43 -5.35 3.64 -9.42
N SER A 44 -4.61 3.91 -8.35
CA SER A 44 -3.32 3.26 -8.08
C SER A 44 -3.43 2.00 -7.21
N LEU A 45 -4.66 1.57 -6.87
CA LEU A 45 -4.92 0.38 -6.06
C LEU A 45 -5.30 -0.82 -6.93
N ILE A 46 -4.67 -1.96 -6.68
CA ILE A 46 -5.03 -3.25 -7.27
C ILE A 46 -5.62 -4.13 -6.16
N LYS A 47 -6.63 -4.97 -6.46
CA LYS A 47 -7.24 -5.86 -5.45
C LYS A 47 -6.22 -6.85 -4.86
N GLY A 48 -6.28 -7.02 -3.53
CA GLY A 48 -5.35 -7.76 -2.68
C GLY A 48 -5.82 -9.17 -2.27
N GLY A 49 -6.76 -9.76 -3.01
CA GLY A 49 -7.20 -11.16 -2.83
C GLY A 49 -8.30 -11.36 -1.78
N LYS A 50 -8.51 -10.42 -0.86
CA LYS A 50 -9.61 -10.40 0.12
C LYS A 50 -10.37 -9.07 0.06
N GLU A 51 -11.58 -9.05 0.61
CA GLU A 51 -12.36 -7.81 0.72
C GLU A 51 -11.63 -6.78 1.58
N GLY A 52 -11.62 -5.52 1.12
CA GLY A 52 -10.91 -4.42 1.77
C GLY A 52 -9.38 -4.45 1.60
N TRP A 53 -8.82 -5.54 1.07
CA TRP A 53 -7.38 -5.65 0.79
C TRP A 53 -7.05 -5.12 -0.60
N TYR A 54 -6.02 -4.29 -0.65
CA TYR A 54 -5.46 -3.77 -1.88
C TYR A 54 -3.93 -3.89 -1.87
N LYS A 55 -3.33 -3.65 -3.02
CA LYS A 55 -1.89 -3.52 -3.18
C LYS A 55 -1.56 -2.33 -4.07
N MET A 56 -0.53 -1.62 -3.68
CA MET A 56 0.17 -0.67 -4.55
C MET A 56 1.41 -1.34 -5.13
N LEU A 57 1.80 -0.90 -6.32
CA LEU A 57 2.91 -1.48 -7.05
C LEU A 57 4.10 -0.53 -7.10
N GLY A 58 5.29 -1.09 -6.96
CA GLY A 58 6.55 -0.42 -7.23
C GLY A 58 7.23 -0.92 -8.51
N PRO A 59 8.41 -0.36 -8.83
CA PRO A 59 9.19 -0.71 -10.02
C PRO A 59 9.49 -2.21 -10.16
N ASP A 60 9.55 -2.97 -9.07
CA ASP A 60 9.89 -4.40 -9.13
C ASP A 60 8.66 -5.32 -9.29
N ALA A 61 7.47 -4.75 -9.48
CA ALA A 61 6.25 -5.53 -9.67
C ALA A 61 6.27 -6.32 -11.00
N LYS A 62 5.54 -7.44 -11.04
CA LYS A 62 5.45 -8.29 -12.23
C LYS A 62 4.86 -7.50 -13.43
N PRO A 63 5.30 -7.75 -14.68
CA PRO A 63 4.81 -7.03 -15.85
C PRO A 63 3.28 -7.06 -16.01
N SER A 64 2.63 -8.18 -15.72
CA SER A 64 1.17 -8.32 -15.77
C SER A 64 0.45 -7.39 -14.77
N GLN A 65 1.03 -7.18 -13.58
CA GLN A 65 0.48 -6.29 -12.57
C GLN A 65 0.64 -4.82 -13.00
N LYS A 66 1.81 -4.45 -13.56
CA LYS A 66 2.05 -3.11 -14.11
C LYS A 66 1.10 -2.81 -15.27
N HIS A 67 0.88 -3.78 -16.16
CA HIS A 67 -0.08 -3.64 -17.26
C HIS A 67 -1.51 -3.37 -16.74
N LEU A 68 -1.97 -4.12 -15.73
CA LEU A 68 -3.27 -3.90 -15.12
C LEU A 68 -3.38 -2.51 -14.50
N LEU A 69 -2.36 -2.07 -13.77
CA LEU A 69 -2.29 -0.73 -13.17
C LEU A 69 -2.37 0.37 -14.23
N ASN A 70 -1.62 0.23 -15.32
CA ASN A 70 -1.63 1.20 -16.42
C ASN A 70 -3.00 1.25 -17.10
N LYS A 71 -3.67 0.10 -17.28
CA LYS A 71 -5.01 0.04 -17.88
C LYS A 71 -6.06 0.83 -17.10
N GLN A 72 -5.92 0.92 -15.78
CA GLN A 72 -6.81 1.72 -14.92
C GLN A 72 -6.29 3.15 -14.66
N GLY A 73 -5.22 3.58 -15.34
CA GLY A 73 -4.66 4.93 -15.18
C GLY A 73 -3.93 5.16 -13.85
N GLY A 74 -3.51 4.08 -13.18
CA GLY A 74 -2.76 4.15 -11.94
C GLY A 74 -1.27 4.46 -12.16
N THR A 75 -0.58 4.73 -11.05
CA THR A 75 0.86 5.01 -11.05
C THR A 75 1.62 4.10 -10.11
N LEU A 76 2.84 3.73 -10.51
CA LEU A 76 3.78 3.05 -9.62
C LEU A 76 4.21 4.03 -8.53
N THR A 77 4.39 3.53 -7.31
CA THR A 77 4.79 4.33 -6.14
C THR A 77 4.00 5.64 -6.02
N PRO A 78 2.65 5.58 -5.90
CA PRO A 78 1.84 6.78 -5.84
C PRO A 78 2.24 7.68 -4.66
N ASN A 79 2.01 8.97 -4.84
CA ASN A 79 2.10 9.92 -3.75
C ASN A 79 1.02 9.59 -2.71
N VAL A 80 1.37 9.78 -1.45
CA VAL A 80 0.49 9.59 -0.30
C VAL A 80 0.39 10.89 0.48
N SER A 81 -0.79 11.17 1.02
CA SER A 81 -1.07 12.37 1.82
C SER A 81 -1.79 12.00 3.11
N ASN A 82 -1.96 12.98 4.01
CA ASN A 82 -2.69 12.82 5.26
C ASN A 82 -2.23 11.62 6.11
N ILE A 83 -0.92 11.38 6.13
CA ILE A 83 -0.31 10.28 6.87
C ILE A 83 -0.51 10.50 8.37
N LYS A 84 -1.25 9.62 9.02
CA LYS A 84 -1.52 9.64 10.46
C LYS A 84 -1.04 8.36 11.09
N VAL A 85 -0.27 8.47 12.17
CA VAL A 85 0.06 7.32 13.01
C VAL A 85 -1.17 6.99 13.84
N VAL A 86 -1.65 5.75 13.74
CA VAL A 86 -2.88 5.30 14.43
C VAL A 86 -2.59 4.32 15.55
N ASP A 87 -1.46 3.60 15.49
CA ASP A 87 -1.08 2.63 16.52
C ASP A 87 0.41 2.27 16.42
N LYS A 88 0.94 1.53 17.40
CA LYS A 88 2.30 0.96 17.43
C LYS A 88 2.28 -0.43 18.08
N LYS A 89 3.07 -1.38 17.56
CA LYS A 89 3.21 -2.75 18.12
C LYS A 89 4.48 -2.92 18.94
#